data_AF-A0A1F4QM42-F1
#
_entry.id   AF-A0A1F4QM42-F1
#
_cell.length_a   1.000
_cell.length_b   1.000
_cell.length_c   1.000
_cell.angle_alpha   90.00
_cell.angle_beta   90.00
_cell.angle_gamma   90.00
#
_symmetry.space_group_name_H-M   'P 1'
#
loop_
_entity.id
_entity.type
_entity.pdbx_description
1 polymer ?
#
loop_
_entity_poly.entity_id
_entity_poly.type
_entity_poly.pdbx_seq_one_letter_code
_entity_poly.pdbx_strand_id
1 'polypeptide(L)'
;MRVLKAFEDEGLEYVLIGATALALHGIVRATEDVDFFIRATIDNVERLKQAFRTVYADDPSIDEIRAPDLLGEYPSVRYYPPTGDLYFDVLTRLGEAARYEDVAVETKIIAGIRVRVATPRALYELKKGTVRALDRQDAEALRQRFLLEDR
;
A
#
# COMPACT_ATOMS: atom_id res chain seq x y z
N MET A 1 3.72 12.28 4.04
CA MET A 1 3.03 13.28 3.18
C MET A 1 3.75 13.55 1.86
N ARG A 2 5.07 13.86 1.84
CA ARG A 2 5.82 14.13 0.59
C ARG A 2 5.67 13.05 -0.49
N VAL A 3 5.82 11.77 -0.10
CA VAL A 3 5.64 10.63 -1.01
C VAL A 3 4.23 10.55 -1.60
N LEU A 4 3.19 10.71 -0.78
CA LEU A 4 1.80 10.70 -1.28
C LEU A 4 1.51 11.85 -2.24
N LYS A 5 2.15 13.01 -2.03
CA LYS A 5 2.06 14.14 -2.97
C LYS A 5 2.73 13.80 -4.30
N ALA A 6 3.94 13.24 -4.26
CA ALA A 6 4.65 12.80 -5.45
C ALA A 6 3.87 11.72 -6.22
N PHE A 7 3.17 10.81 -5.53
CA PHE A 7 2.29 9.82 -6.17
C PHE A 7 1.13 10.47 -6.91
N GLU A 8 0.53 11.52 -6.35
CA GLU A 8 -0.52 12.30 -7.03
C GLU A 8 0.04 13.03 -8.26
N ASP A 9 1.21 13.67 -8.14
CA ASP A 9 1.83 14.44 -9.21
C ASP A 9 2.30 13.58 -10.38
N GLU A 10 2.85 12.38 -10.10
CA GLU A 10 3.25 11.40 -11.11
C GLU A 10 2.07 10.59 -11.69
N GLY A 11 0.86 10.78 -11.17
CA GLY A 11 -0.31 10.00 -11.58
C GLY A 11 -0.14 8.51 -11.32
N LEU A 12 0.49 8.15 -10.20
CA LEU A 12 0.71 6.76 -9.80
C LEU A 12 -0.63 6.08 -9.49
N GLU A 13 -0.84 4.89 -10.05
CA GLU A 13 -1.98 4.05 -9.73
C GLU A 13 -1.67 3.17 -8.53
N TYR A 14 -2.03 3.67 -7.34
CA TYR A 14 -1.79 3.01 -6.06
C TYR A 14 -3.05 2.94 -5.19
N VAL A 15 -3.00 2.05 -4.20
CA VAL A 15 -3.91 1.96 -3.07
C VAL A 15 -3.08 1.89 -1.81
N LEU A 16 -3.34 2.79 -0.86
CA LEU A 16 -2.81 2.69 0.50
C LEU A 16 -3.56 1.57 1.23
N ILE A 17 -2.81 0.59 1.74
CA ILE A 17 -3.34 -0.57 2.48
C ILE A 17 -2.66 -0.67 3.86
N GLY A 18 -2.74 -1.83 4.50
CA GLY A 18 -1.99 -2.11 5.72
C GLY A 18 -2.42 -1.26 6.93
N ALA A 19 -1.50 -1.10 7.88
CA ALA A 19 -1.78 -0.43 9.14
C ALA A 19 -2.10 1.07 8.96
N THR A 20 -1.43 1.71 8.01
CA THR A 20 -1.66 3.12 7.72
C THR A 20 -3.09 3.34 7.19
N ALA A 21 -3.60 2.43 6.33
CA ALA A 21 -5.00 2.49 5.90
C ALA A 21 -5.98 2.23 7.06
N LEU A 22 -5.68 1.28 7.95
CA LEU A 22 -6.47 1.03 9.17
C LEU A 22 -6.59 2.30 10.04
N ALA A 23 -5.48 3.02 10.23
CA ALA A 23 -5.45 4.24 11.01
C ALA A 23 -6.38 5.32 10.42
N LEU A 24 -6.44 5.43 9.09
CA LEU A 24 -7.36 6.35 8.38
C LEU A 24 -8.84 5.96 8.49
N HIS A 25 -9.12 4.75 8.97
CA HIS A 25 -10.45 4.23 9.29
C HIS A 25 -10.74 4.22 10.81
N GLY A 26 -9.80 4.73 11.62
CA GLY A 26 -9.92 4.84 13.07
C GLY A 26 -9.54 3.56 13.83
N ILE A 27 -8.79 2.64 13.21
CA ILE A 27 -8.19 1.48 13.88
C ILE A 27 -6.68 1.73 13.94
N VAL A 28 -6.18 2.14 15.10
CA VAL A 28 -4.78 2.54 15.27
C VAL A 28 -3.98 1.41 15.89
N ARG A 29 -2.83 1.10 15.29
CA ARG A 29 -1.77 0.26 15.88
C ARG A 29 -0.40 0.76 15.46
N ALA A 30 0.63 0.37 16.20
CA ALA A 30 2.01 0.63 15.80
C ALA A 30 2.34 -0.07 14.47
N THR A 31 3.13 0.60 13.64
CA THR A 31 3.63 0.12 12.35
C THR A 31 4.93 0.85 12.03
N GLU A 32 5.85 0.18 11.35
CA GLU A 32 7.14 0.75 10.92
C GLU A 32 7.18 0.95 9.40
N ASP A 33 6.05 0.68 8.74
CA ASP A 33 5.90 0.54 7.32
C ASP A 33 4.65 1.21 6.76
N VAL A 34 4.74 1.60 5.50
CA VAL A 34 3.61 2.05 4.72
C VAL A 34 3.44 1.12 3.52
N ASP A 35 2.35 0.36 3.54
CA ASP A 35 2.02 -0.60 2.50
C ASP A 35 1.26 0.06 1.34
N PHE A 36 1.75 -0.15 0.12
CA PHE A 36 1.12 0.27 -1.12
C PHE A 36 0.83 -0.93 -2.01
N PHE A 37 -0.39 -0.98 -2.53
CA PHE A 37 -0.78 -1.90 -3.57
C PHE A 37 -0.89 -1.13 -4.89
N ILE A 38 -0.03 -1.42 -5.87
CA ILE A 38 0.04 -0.65 -7.13
C ILE A 38 -0.41 -1.50 -8.33
N ARG A 39 -0.89 -0.86 -9.40
CA ARG A 39 -1.20 -1.56 -10.64
C ARG A 39 0.06 -2.23 -11.22
N ALA A 40 -0.07 -3.51 -11.59
CA ALA A 40 1.00 -4.36 -12.13
C ALA A 40 1.33 -4.02 -13.60
N THR A 41 1.93 -2.85 -13.85
CA THR A 41 2.44 -2.47 -15.18
C THR A 41 3.83 -1.86 -15.08
N ILE A 42 4.63 -2.01 -16.14
CA ILE A 42 5.99 -1.43 -16.20
C ILE A 42 5.93 0.08 -16.03
N ASP A 43 5.01 0.75 -16.73
CA ASP A 43 4.84 2.20 -16.67
C ASP A 43 4.52 2.68 -15.24
N ASN A 44 3.68 1.95 -14.51
CA ASN A 44 3.33 2.31 -13.14
C ASN A 44 4.47 2.06 -12.15
N VAL A 45 5.32 1.06 -12.39
CA VAL A 45 6.57 0.86 -11.63
C VAL A 45 7.56 2.00 -11.90
N GLU A 46 7.66 2.49 -13.14
CA GLU A 46 8.51 3.65 -13.43
C GLU A 46 7.96 4.94 -12.79
N ARG A 47 6.64 5.16 -12.79
CA ARG A 47 6.03 6.28 -12.04
C ARG A 47 6.33 6.20 -10.54
N LEU A 48 6.31 5.00 -9.96
CA LEU A 48 6.67 4.80 -8.55
C LEU A 48 8.11 5.25 -8.30
N LYS A 49 9.04 4.83 -9.15
CA LYS A 49 10.45 5.22 -9.05
C LYS A 49 10.62 6.73 -9.20
N GLN A 50 9.96 7.37 -10.16
CA GLN A 50 10.04 8.83 -10.32
C GLN A 50 9.47 9.58 -9.12
N ALA A 51 8.37 9.09 -8.54
CA ALA A 51 7.82 9.70 -7.34
C ALA A 51 8.77 9.56 -6.14
N PHE A 52 9.42 8.40 -5.97
CA PHE A 52 10.45 8.24 -4.95
C PHE A 52 11.66 9.14 -5.20
N ARG A 53 12.15 9.25 -6.45
CA ARG A 53 13.28 10.15 -6.78
C ARG A 53 12.93 11.61 -6.53
N THR A 54 11.69 12.03 -6.75
CA THR A 54 11.25 13.40 -6.41
C THR A 54 11.40 13.71 -4.92
N VAL A 55 11.25 12.70 -4.06
CA VAL A 55 11.35 12.86 -2.60
C VAL A 55 12.76 12.56 -2.08
N TYR A 56 13.47 11.63 -2.72
CA TYR A 56 14.76 11.06 -2.32
C TYR A 56 15.73 11.06 -3.52
N ALA A 57 16.04 12.27 -4.03
CA ALA A 57 16.71 12.48 -5.33
C ALA A 57 18.03 11.73 -5.52
N ASP A 58 18.79 11.52 -4.44
CA ASP A 58 20.13 10.94 -4.49
C ASP A 58 20.19 9.50 -3.94
N ASP A 59 19.04 8.83 -3.79
CA ASP A 59 19.00 7.47 -3.27
C ASP A 59 19.16 6.42 -4.38
N PRO A 60 20.33 5.74 -4.47
CA PRO A 60 20.57 4.72 -5.49
C PRO A 60 19.68 3.48 -5.31
N SER A 61 19.16 3.22 -4.11
CA SER A 61 18.32 2.05 -3.85
C SER A 61 16.98 2.10 -4.58
N ILE A 62 16.57 3.26 -5.11
CA ILE A 62 15.39 3.36 -5.97
C ILE A 62 15.59 2.59 -7.28
N ASP A 63 16.82 2.51 -7.79
CA ASP A 63 17.14 1.75 -9.01
C ASP A 63 17.10 0.23 -8.79
N GLU A 64 17.08 -0.21 -7.52
CA GLU A 64 16.88 -1.61 -7.15
C GLU A 64 15.41 -2.02 -7.20
N ILE A 65 14.47 -1.07 -7.32
CA ILE A 65 13.06 -1.37 -7.57
C ILE A 65 12.90 -1.72 -9.05
N ARG A 66 12.79 -3.02 -9.38
CA ARG A 66 12.70 -3.48 -10.76
C ARG A 66 11.31 -4.02 -11.08
N ALA A 67 10.83 -3.70 -12.29
CA ALA A 67 9.55 -4.22 -12.77
C ALA A 67 9.47 -5.76 -12.75
N PRO A 68 10.51 -6.55 -13.11
CA PRO A 68 10.47 -8.00 -12.97
C PRO A 68 10.20 -8.49 -11.54
N ASP A 69 10.68 -7.79 -10.51
CA ASP A 69 10.44 -8.17 -9.11
C ASP A 69 8.98 -7.92 -8.73
N LEU A 70 8.40 -6.80 -9.17
CA LEU A 70 7.00 -6.43 -8.92
C LEU A 70 5.99 -7.08 -9.86
N LEU A 71 6.41 -7.68 -10.97
CA LEU A 71 5.53 -8.35 -11.95
C LEU A 71 5.73 -9.88 -11.98
N GLY A 72 6.68 -10.39 -11.19
CA GLY A 72 7.05 -11.79 -11.14
C GLY A 72 6.16 -12.66 -10.24
N GLU A 73 6.73 -13.77 -9.81
CA GLU A 73 6.06 -14.79 -9.01
C GLU A 73 5.75 -14.30 -7.58
N TYR A 74 6.67 -13.53 -6.99
CA TYR A 74 6.58 -12.94 -5.66
C TYR A 74 6.59 -11.40 -5.74
N PRO A 75 5.47 -10.77 -6.12
CA PRO A 75 5.43 -9.38 -6.56
C PRO A 75 5.36 -8.39 -5.40
N SER A 76 6.42 -8.37 -4.59
CA SER A 76 6.60 -7.49 -3.45
C SER A 76 8.03 -6.97 -3.38
N VAL A 77 8.18 -5.66 -3.20
CA VAL A 77 9.48 -5.00 -2.98
C VAL A 77 9.38 -4.13 -1.73
N ARG A 78 10.43 -4.16 -0.92
CA ARG A 78 10.59 -3.27 0.22
C ARG A 78 11.62 -2.20 -0.09
N TYR A 79 11.25 -0.94 0.14
CA TYR A 79 12.11 0.21 -0.06
C TYR A 79 12.36 0.94 1.26
N TYR A 80 13.63 1.08 1.63
CA TYR A 80 14.08 1.79 2.82
C TYR A 80 14.61 3.16 2.43
N PRO A 81 13.87 4.25 2.68
CA PRO A 81 14.36 5.59 2.34
C PRO A 81 15.51 6.01 3.27
N PRO A 82 16.41 6.92 2.85
CA PRO A 82 17.58 7.32 3.63
C PRO A 82 17.24 8.00 4.97
N THR A 83 16.02 8.53 5.11
CA THR A 83 15.55 9.14 6.35
C THR A 83 15.36 8.11 7.48
N GLY A 84 15.15 6.83 7.15
CA GLY A 84 15.08 5.74 8.13
C GLY A 84 13.84 5.70 9.03
N ASP A 85 12.95 6.70 8.99
CA ASP A 85 11.78 6.76 9.89
C ASP A 85 10.73 5.67 9.64
N LEU A 86 10.49 5.32 8.37
CA LEU A 86 9.53 4.30 7.92
C LEU A 86 10.06 3.68 6.63
N TYR A 87 9.71 2.42 6.37
CA TYR A 87 9.94 1.79 5.07
C TYR A 87 8.63 1.63 4.27
N PHE A 88 8.77 1.42 2.97
CA PHE A 88 7.64 1.26 2.05
C PHE A 88 7.59 -0.18 1.55
N ASP A 89 6.48 -0.87 1.82
CA ASP A 89 6.22 -2.18 1.23
C ASP A 89 5.31 -1.97 0.01
N VAL A 90 5.79 -2.37 -1.17
CA VAL A 90 5.09 -2.20 -2.44
C VAL A 90 4.72 -3.56 -2.98
N LEU A 91 3.44 -3.78 -3.22
CA LEU A 91 2.88 -5.03 -3.73
C LEU A 91 2.08 -4.76 -5.01
N THR A 92 2.03 -5.73 -5.92
CA THR A 92 1.11 -5.66 -7.08
C THR A 92 0.09 -6.80 -7.13
N ARG A 93 0.31 -7.85 -6.32
CA ARG A 93 -0.57 -9.02 -6.21
C ARG A 93 -0.31 -9.74 -4.89
N LEU A 94 -1.38 -10.27 -4.29
CA LEU A 94 -1.30 -11.16 -3.13
C LEU A 94 -1.71 -12.58 -3.55
N GLY A 95 -0.74 -13.38 -3.98
CA GLY A 95 -0.99 -14.74 -4.46
C GLY A 95 -2.08 -14.79 -5.53
N GLU A 96 -3.11 -15.61 -5.31
CA GLU A 96 -4.35 -15.62 -6.10
C GLU A 96 -5.49 -14.85 -5.43
N ALA A 97 -5.27 -14.32 -4.22
CA ALA A 97 -6.31 -13.73 -3.38
C ALA A 97 -6.74 -12.32 -3.82
N ALA A 98 -5.82 -11.51 -4.36
CA ALA A 98 -6.14 -10.16 -4.82
C ALA A 98 -5.15 -9.61 -5.85
N ARG A 99 -5.67 -8.88 -6.83
CA ARG A 99 -4.97 -7.96 -7.74
C ARG A 99 -5.41 -6.53 -7.47
N TYR A 100 -4.75 -5.56 -8.09
CA TYR A 100 -4.99 -4.13 -7.86
C TYR A 100 -6.44 -3.76 -8.18
N GLU A 101 -6.96 -4.36 -9.25
CA GLU A 101 -8.33 -4.15 -9.75
C GLU A 101 -9.40 -4.67 -8.78
N ASP A 102 -9.07 -5.63 -7.92
CA ASP A 102 -10.01 -6.24 -6.96
C ASP A 102 -10.15 -5.41 -5.68
N VAL A 103 -9.22 -4.48 -5.43
CA VAL A 103 -9.17 -3.70 -4.19
C VAL A 103 -10.10 -2.51 -4.28
N ALA A 104 -11.28 -2.62 -3.66
CA ALA A 104 -12.23 -1.52 -3.56
C ALA A 104 -11.61 -0.34 -2.79
N VAL A 105 -11.65 0.84 -3.41
CA VAL A 105 -11.01 2.08 -2.96
C VAL A 105 -11.99 3.18 -2.61
N GLU A 106 -11.63 3.99 -1.63
CA GLU A 106 -12.20 5.31 -1.39
C GLU A 106 -11.11 6.39 -1.44
N THR A 107 -11.49 7.63 -1.75
CA THR A 107 -10.55 8.78 -1.71
C THR A 107 -10.71 9.53 -0.40
N LYS A 108 -9.62 9.71 0.34
CA LYS A 108 -9.55 10.61 1.50
C LYS A 108 -8.66 11.81 1.18
N ILE A 109 -9.01 12.99 1.68
CA ILE A 109 -8.18 14.19 1.56
C ILE A 109 -7.35 14.33 2.83
N ILE A 110 -6.02 14.29 2.71
CA ILE A 110 -5.09 14.37 3.85
C ILE A 110 -4.08 15.48 3.56
N ALA A 111 -4.11 16.53 4.38
CA ALA A 111 -3.31 17.74 4.16
C ALA A 111 -3.39 18.27 2.71
N GLY A 112 -4.59 18.23 2.11
CA GLY A 112 -4.84 18.68 0.74
C GLY A 112 -4.51 17.67 -0.37
N ILE A 113 -3.93 16.51 -0.05
CA ILE A 113 -3.57 15.47 -1.03
C ILE A 113 -4.71 14.45 -1.15
N ARG A 114 -5.07 14.06 -2.38
CA ARG A 114 -6.03 12.96 -2.61
C ARG A 114 -5.34 11.62 -2.44
N VAL A 115 -5.67 10.91 -1.37
CA VAL A 115 -5.10 9.60 -1.06
C VAL A 115 -6.12 8.51 -1.38
N ARG A 116 -5.73 7.56 -2.22
CA ARG A 116 -6.52 6.35 -2.53
C ARG A 116 -6.29 5.34 -1.42
N VAL A 117 -7.33 5.01 -0.66
CA VAL A 117 -7.25 4.12 0.51
C VAL A 117 -8.16 2.93 0.28
N ALA A 118 -7.71 1.71 0.60
CA ALA A 118 -8.58 0.55 0.57
C ALA A 118 -9.74 0.74 1.55
N THR A 119 -10.95 0.40 1.11
CA THR A 119 -12.14 0.43 1.98
C THR A 119 -11.99 -0.54 3.16
N PRO A 120 -12.74 -0.36 4.26
CA PRO A 120 -12.69 -1.30 5.38
C PRO A 120 -12.98 -2.75 4.98
N ARG A 121 -13.95 -2.94 4.06
CA ARG A 121 -14.24 -4.25 3.47
C ARG A 121 -13.04 -4.81 2.72
N ALA A 122 -12.42 -4.04 1.83
CA ALA A 122 -11.25 -4.51 1.09
C ALA A 122 -10.08 -4.89 2.02
N LEU A 123 -9.79 -4.06 3.03
CA LEU A 123 -8.77 -4.38 4.04
C LEU A 123 -9.08 -5.67 4.80
N TYR A 124 -10.35 -5.93 5.10
CA TYR A 124 -10.78 -7.15 5.76
C TYR A 124 -10.54 -8.38 4.87
N GLU A 125 -10.96 -8.33 3.59
CA GLU A 125 -10.74 -9.42 2.64
C GLU A 125 -9.24 -9.71 2.44
N LEU A 126 -8.41 -8.67 2.38
CA LEU A 126 -6.94 -8.82 2.26
C LEU A 126 -6.30 -9.50 3.47
N LYS A 127 -6.93 -9.45 4.65
CA LYS A 127 -6.34 -9.88 5.93
C LYS A 127 -6.94 -11.16 6.50
N LYS A 128 -8.24 -11.42 6.28
CA LYS A 128 -8.99 -12.50 6.94
C LYS A 128 -8.44 -13.90 6.67
N GLY A 129 -7.88 -14.12 5.48
CA GLY A 129 -7.36 -15.42 5.04
C GLY A 129 -5.86 -15.64 5.31
N THR A 130 -5.20 -14.72 6.02
CA THR A 130 -3.74 -14.76 6.17
C THR A 130 -3.30 -15.60 7.38
N VAL A 131 -2.11 -16.20 7.27
CA VAL A 131 -1.47 -16.94 8.37
C VAL A 131 -0.81 -16.03 9.41
N ARG A 132 -0.66 -14.73 9.14
CA ARG A 132 -0.08 -13.76 10.07
C ARG A 132 -1.06 -13.44 11.20
N ALA A 133 -0.63 -13.66 12.43
CA ALA A 133 -1.48 -13.42 13.61
C ALA A 133 -1.95 -11.96 13.72
N LEU A 134 -1.09 -11.01 13.38
CA LEU A 134 -1.40 -9.59 13.40
C LEU A 134 -2.47 -9.22 12.35
N ASP A 135 -2.40 -9.80 11.15
CA ASP A 135 -3.41 -9.57 10.12
C ASP A 135 -4.78 -10.14 10.53
N ARG A 136 -4.82 -11.28 11.21
CA ARG A 136 -6.08 -11.80 11.78
C ARG A 136 -6.67 -10.88 12.85
N GLN A 137 -5.83 -10.27 13.69
CA GLN A 137 -6.28 -9.27 14.66
C GLN A 137 -6.83 -8.01 13.97
N ASP A 138 -6.12 -7.51 12.95
CA ASP A 138 -6.56 -6.39 12.13
C ASP A 138 -7.92 -6.70 11.44
N ALA A 139 -8.08 -7.91 10.91
CA ALA A 139 -9.33 -8.37 10.29
C ALA A 139 -10.49 -8.41 11.31
N GLU A 140 -10.26 -8.92 12.51
CA GLU A 140 -11.30 -8.93 13.56
C GLU A 140 -11.67 -7.51 14.00
N ALA A 141 -10.70 -6.61 14.14
CA ALA A 141 -10.96 -5.21 14.48
C ALA A 141 -11.80 -4.52 13.40
N LEU A 142 -11.51 -4.76 12.11
CA LEU A 142 -12.32 -4.29 10.99
C LEU A 142 -13.74 -4.87 11.04
N ARG A 143 -13.85 -6.17 11.30
CA ARG A 143 -15.13 -6.88 11.38
C ARG A 143 -16.05 -6.28 12.44
N GLN A 144 -15.52 -6.08 13.65
CA GLN A 144 -16.27 -5.52 14.77
C GLN A 144 -16.64 -4.05 14.54
N ARG A 145 -15.70 -3.23 14.08
CA ARG A 145 -15.91 -1.78 13.92
C ARG A 145 -16.90 -1.44 12.80
N PHE A 146 -16.88 -2.21 11.71
CA PHE A 146 -17.68 -1.94 10.51
C PHE A 146 -18.81 -2.95 10.31
N LEU A 147 -19.09 -3.81 11.31
CA LEU A 147 -20.14 -4.83 11.27
C LEU A 147 -20.07 -5.68 9.99
N LEU A 148 -18.86 -6.12 9.64
CA LEU A 148 -18.63 -6.90 8.42
C LEU A 148 -19.02 -8.35 8.66
N GLU A 149 -19.79 -8.92 7.74
CA GLU A 149 -20.06 -10.36 7.70
C GLU A 149 -19.13 -11.06 6.70
N ASP A 150 -18.85 -12.34 6.95
CA ASP A 150 -18.25 -13.23 5.96
C ASP A 150 -19.27 -13.49 4.84
N ARG A 151 -18.84 -13.27 3.60
CA ARG A 151 -19.63 -13.59 2.40
C ARG A 151 -19.15 -14.89 1.80
#